data_AF-A0A1F8NI88-F1
#
_entry.id   AF-A0A1F8NI88-F1
#
_cell.length_a   1.000
_cell.length_b   1.000
_cell.length_c   1.000
_cell.angle_alpha   90.00
_cell.angle_beta   90.00
_cell.angle_gamma   90.00
#
_symmetry.space_group_name_H-M   'P 1'
#
loop_
_entity.id
_entity.type
_entity.pdbx_description
1 polymer ?
#
loop_
_entity_poly.entity_id
_entity_poly.type
_entity_poly.pdbx_seq_one_letter_code
_entity_poly.pdbx_strand_id
1 'polypeptide(L)'
;MPLILFLVISAIYLAVNAKVANAGRQVLSLERELAALERENAELVTRLAEETSPDRMMARAMALGFAPAAPDQVEYLVVDGYGGAPEFVAPLPSASAPEEGGLLSPAYTETLGDWLTRLLGGVEAAP
;
A
#
# COMPACT_ATOMS: atom_id res chain seq x y z
N MET A 1 -43.86 -28.92 -0.79
CA MET A 1 -43.41 -27.70 -1.52
C MET A 1 -42.61 -26.72 -0.65
N PRO A 2 -43.01 -26.30 0.56
CA PRO A 2 -42.24 -25.30 1.33
C PRO A 2 -40.88 -25.81 1.87
N LEU A 3 -40.78 -27.10 2.21
CA LEU A 3 -39.53 -27.69 2.73
C LEU A 3 -38.36 -27.61 1.73
N ILE A 4 -38.64 -27.85 0.45
CA ILE A 4 -37.64 -27.81 -0.61
C ILE A 4 -37.11 -26.39 -0.77
N LEU A 5 -38.00 -25.39 -0.70
CA LEU A 5 -37.62 -23.97 -0.75
C LEU A 5 -36.70 -23.59 0.42
N PHE A 6 -37.03 -24.00 1.64
CA PHE A 6 -36.17 -23.77 2.81
C PHE A 6 -34.80 -24.44 2.68
N LEU A 7 -34.75 -25.65 2.12
CA LEU A 7 -33.51 -26.39 1.92
C LEU A 7 -32.61 -25.69 0.90
N VAL A 8 -33.18 -25.22 -0.21
CA VAL A 8 -32.45 -24.45 -1.23
C VAL A 8 -31.90 -23.14 -0.66
N ILE A 9 -32.72 -22.37 0.07
CA ILE A 9 -32.28 -21.12 0.71
C ILE A 9 -31.15 -21.38 1.71
N SER A 10 -31.26 -22.44 2.51
CA SER A 10 -30.23 -22.82 3.49
C SER A 10 -28.92 -23.23 2.82
N ALA A 11 -28.98 -23.98 1.73
CA ALA A 11 -27.81 -24.39 0.95
C ALA A 11 -27.10 -23.19 0.32
N ILE A 12 -27.84 -22.23 -0.23
CA ILE A 12 -27.29 -20.99 -0.79
C ILE A 12 -26.62 -20.16 0.31
N TYR A 13 -27.29 -19.96 1.44
CA TYR A 13 -26.75 -19.20 2.58
C TYR A 13 -25.43 -19.80 3.09
N LEU A 14 -25.38 -21.12 3.23
CA LEU A 14 -24.18 -21.84 3.66
C LEU A 14 -23.04 -21.71 2.64
N ALA A 15 -23.34 -21.83 1.34
CA ALA A 15 -22.35 -21.71 0.27
C ALA A 15 -21.74 -20.30 0.20
N VAL A 16 -22.56 -19.26 0.38
CA VAL A 16 -22.10 -17.86 0.44
C VAL A 16 -21.21 -17.64 1.65
N ASN A 17 -21.65 -18.06 2.84
CA ASN A 17 -20.85 -17.92 4.06
C ASN A 17 -19.51 -18.67 3.97
N ALA A 18 -19.49 -19.87 3.37
CA ALA A 18 -18.26 -20.62 3.14
C ALA A 18 -17.30 -19.87 2.19
N LYS A 19 -17.82 -19.28 1.10
CA LYS A 19 -17.02 -18.49 0.16
C LYS A 19 -16.45 -17.23 0.82
N VAL A 20 -17.27 -16.51 1.60
CA VAL A 20 -16.84 -15.30 2.34
C VAL A 20 -15.79 -15.65 3.39
N ALA A 21 -15.97 -16.75 4.14
CA ALA A 21 -14.99 -17.20 5.11
C ALA A 21 -13.64 -17.56 4.46
N ASN A 22 -13.65 -18.17 3.27
CA ASN A 22 -12.42 -18.49 2.55
C ASN A 22 -11.73 -17.26 1.95
N ALA A 23 -12.51 -16.29 1.45
CA ALA A 23 -11.97 -15.00 0.99
C ALA A 23 -11.37 -14.20 2.17
N GLY A 24 -12.05 -14.17 3.32
CA GLY A 24 -11.57 -13.51 4.53
C GLY A 24 -10.25 -14.07 5.05
N ARG A 25 -10.01 -15.39 4.90
CA ARG A 25 -8.72 -16.00 5.26
C ARG A 25 -7.57 -15.46 4.40
N GLN A 26 -7.81 -15.28 3.09
CA GLN A 26 -6.79 -14.75 2.17
C GLN A 26 -6.48 -13.28 2.46
N VAL A 27 -7.50 -12.48 2.78
CA VAL A 27 -7.30 -11.10 3.25
C VAL A 27 -6.46 -11.09 4.52
N LEU A 28 -6.81 -11.91 5.52
CA LEU A 28 -6.03 -12.00 6.75
C LEU A 28 -4.59 -12.47 6.54
N SER A 29 -4.32 -13.34 5.56
CA SER A 29 -2.93 -13.72 5.24
C SER A 29 -2.16 -12.56 4.62
N LEU A 30 -2.78 -11.81 3.70
CA LEU A 30 -2.16 -10.65 3.06
C LEU A 30 -1.91 -9.52 4.07
N GLU A 31 -2.84 -9.26 4.98
CA GLU A 31 -2.66 -8.25 6.05
C GLU A 31 -1.50 -8.61 6.97
N ARG A 32 -1.32 -9.90 7.31
CA ARG A 32 -0.18 -10.36 8.10
C ARG A 32 1.14 -10.22 7.35
N GLU A 33 1.13 -10.51 6.05
CA GLU A 33 2.30 -10.35 5.19
C GLU A 33 2.69 -8.88 5.06
N LEU A 34 1.71 -8.00 4.84
CA LEU A 34 1.90 -6.55 4.82
C LEU A 34 2.52 -6.06 6.13
N ALA A 35 1.94 -6.43 7.28
CA ALA A 35 2.45 -6.02 8.59
C ALA A 35 3.87 -6.56 8.86
N ALA A 36 4.21 -7.74 8.36
CA ALA A 36 5.56 -8.29 8.45
C ALA A 36 6.55 -7.47 7.61
N LEU A 37 6.20 -7.14 6.38
CA LEU A 37 7.02 -6.34 5.47
C LEU A 37 7.22 -4.91 5.98
N GLU A 38 6.18 -4.27 6.51
CA GLU A 38 6.27 -2.93 7.11
C GLU A 38 7.24 -2.92 8.29
N ARG A 39 7.18 -3.95 9.14
CA ARG A 39 8.10 -4.10 10.26
C ARG A 39 9.55 -4.29 9.80
N GLU A 40 9.78 -5.12 8.79
CA GLU A 40 11.10 -5.33 8.20
C GLU A 40 11.66 -4.04 7.60
N ASN A 41 10.84 -3.30 6.87
CA ASN A 41 11.22 -2.01 6.30
C ASN A 41 11.64 -1.01 7.40
N ALA A 42 10.82 -0.86 8.45
CA ALA A 42 11.13 0.02 9.56
C ALA A 42 12.45 -0.33 10.27
N GLU A 43 12.73 -1.63 10.42
CA GLU A 43 13.99 -2.11 10.97
C GLU A 43 15.18 -1.77 10.04
N LEU A 44 15.04 -1.99 8.73
CA LEU A 44 16.08 -1.64 7.75
C LEU A 44 16.37 -0.14 7.72
N VAL A 45 15.33 0.70 7.76
CA VAL A 45 15.46 2.17 7.81
C VAL A 45 16.21 2.59 9.07
N THR A 46 15.90 1.97 10.21
CA THR A 46 16.58 2.26 11.48
C THR A 46 18.07 1.88 11.40
N ARG A 47 18.39 0.66 10.92
CA ARG A 47 19.78 0.23 10.74
C ARG A 47 20.55 1.13 9.77
N LEU A 48 19.91 1.54 8.67
CA LEU A 48 20.50 2.46 7.72
C LEU A 48 20.81 3.79 8.39
N ALA A 49 19.85 4.37 9.11
CA ALA A 49 20.03 5.63 9.82
C ALA A 49 21.15 5.55 10.88
N GLU A 50 21.28 4.43 11.59
CA GLU A 50 22.38 4.23 12.53
C GLU A 50 23.74 4.23 11.83
N GLU A 51 23.87 3.49 10.72
CA GLU A 51 25.13 3.38 9.97
C GLU A 51 25.50 4.65 9.20
N THR A 52 24.52 5.37 8.66
CA THR A 52 24.70 6.63 7.94
C THR A 52 24.56 7.85 8.84
N SER A 53 24.47 7.65 10.16
CA SER A 53 24.38 8.78 11.09
C SER A 53 25.64 9.65 10.96
N PRO A 54 25.49 11.00 10.94
CA PRO A 54 26.63 11.91 10.89
C PRO A 54 27.68 11.60 11.96
N ASP A 55 27.24 11.17 13.16
CA ASP A 55 28.12 10.79 14.25
C ASP A 55 28.98 9.57 13.93
N ARG A 56 28.40 8.49 13.36
CA ARG A 56 29.18 7.32 12.93
C ARG A 56 30.09 7.63 11.76
N MET A 57 29.63 8.45 10.82
CA MET A 57 30.46 8.91 9.70
C MET A 57 31.65 9.73 10.20
N MET A 58 31.43 10.64 11.15
CA MET A 58 32.47 11.46 11.76
C MET A 58 33.47 10.61 12.55
N ALA A 59 32.98 9.68 13.37
CA ALA A 59 33.85 8.76 14.12
C ALA A 59 34.74 7.93 13.18
N ARG A 60 34.19 7.43 12.06
CA ARG A 60 34.96 6.72 11.03
C ARG A 60 35.99 7.63 10.36
N ALA A 61 35.63 8.87 10.04
CA ALA A 61 36.56 9.84 9.47
C ALA A 61 37.73 10.13 10.42
N MET A 62 37.45 10.36 11.70
CA MET A 62 38.48 10.55 12.72
C MET A 62 39.39 9.33 12.86
N ALA A 63 38.83 8.11 12.85
CA ALA A 63 39.61 6.86 12.93
C ALA A 63 40.55 6.66 11.73
N LEU A 64 40.22 7.23 10.56
CA LEU A 64 41.06 7.22 9.37
C LEU A 64 42.09 8.37 9.35
N GLY A 65 42.12 9.22 10.38
CA GLY A 65 43.04 10.36 10.50
C GLY A 65 42.56 11.64 9.82
N PHE A 66 41.30 11.70 9.39
CA PHE A 66 40.70 12.96 8.92
C PHE A 66 40.42 13.89 10.10
N ALA A 67 40.51 15.19 9.85
CA ALA A 67 40.15 16.24 10.80
C ALA A 67 39.29 17.31 10.09
N PRO A 68 38.48 18.08 10.82
CA PRO A 68 37.77 19.22 10.26
C PRO A 68 38.73 20.20 9.60
N ALA A 69 38.46 20.59 8.35
CA ALA A 69 39.27 21.56 7.64
C ALA A 69 39.11 22.95 8.25
N ALA A 70 40.23 23.64 8.46
CA ALA A 70 40.23 25.04 8.85
C ALA A 70 39.93 25.95 7.63
N PRO A 71 39.41 27.17 7.82
CA PRO A 71 39.03 28.05 6.71
C PRO A 71 40.16 28.38 5.72
N ASP A 72 41.39 28.37 6.20
CA ASP A 72 42.62 28.59 5.42
C ASP A 72 43.06 27.35 4.61
N GLN A 73 42.44 26.19 4.85
CA GLN A 73 42.70 24.93 4.15
C GLN A 73 41.66 24.63 3.06
N VAL A 74 40.68 25.51 2.85
CA VAL A 74 39.60 25.32 1.86
C VAL A 74 39.86 26.18 0.63
N GLU A 75 40.08 25.53 -0.51
CA GLU A 75 40.20 26.20 -1.82
C GLU A 75 38.90 26.04 -2.61
N TYR A 76 38.40 27.15 -3.18
CA TYR A 76 37.16 27.16 -3.95
C TYR A 76 37.48 27.12 -5.45
N LEU A 77 36.98 26.09 -6.13
CA LEU A 77 37.08 25.97 -7.59
C LEU A 77 35.78 26.41 -8.25
N VAL A 78 35.86 27.36 -9.19
CA VAL A 78 34.73 27.72 -10.06
C VAL A 78 34.67 26.70 -11.19
N VAL A 79 33.60 25.92 -11.22
CA VAL A 79 33.36 24.91 -12.26
C VAL A 79 32.45 25.51 -13.33
N ASP A 80 32.96 25.63 -14.55
CA ASP A 80 32.21 26.19 -15.68
C ASP A 80 31.00 25.30 -16.02
N GLY A 81 29.82 25.90 -16.14
CA GLY A 81 28.56 25.17 -16.31
C GLY A 81 27.91 24.59 -15.05
N TYR A 82 28.43 24.88 -13.84
CA TYR A 82 27.77 24.47 -12.59
C TYR A 82 26.48 25.28 -12.35
N GLY A 83 25.33 24.66 -12.55
CA GLY A 83 24.00 25.27 -12.42
C GLY A 83 23.50 25.49 -10.98
N GLY A 84 24.34 25.28 -9.97
CA GLY A 84 23.94 25.31 -8.55
C GLY A 84 23.33 24.00 -8.07
N ALA A 85 22.99 23.93 -6.78
CA ALA A 85 22.22 22.81 -6.24
C ALA A 85 20.80 22.83 -6.84
N PRO A 86 20.23 21.68 -7.23
CA PRO A 86 18.85 21.62 -7.67
C PRO A 86 17.95 22.16 -6.56
N GLU A 87 16.96 22.96 -6.92
CA GLU A 87 15.95 23.43 -5.98
C GLU A 87 15.29 22.21 -5.34
N PHE A 88 15.34 22.11 -4.01
CA PHE A 88 14.73 21.01 -3.29
C PHE A 88 13.20 21.15 -3.38
N VAL A 89 12.59 20.38 -4.28
CA VAL A 89 11.14 20.24 -4.37
C VAL A 89 10.73 19.05 -3.50
N ALA A 90 10.05 19.33 -2.38
CA ALA A 90 9.52 18.28 -1.53
C ALA A 90 8.52 17.40 -2.33
N PRO A 91 8.61 16.06 -2.27
CA PRO A 91 7.61 15.18 -2.87
C PRO A 91 6.20 15.53 -2.38
N LEU A 92 5.21 15.56 -3.29
CA LEU A 92 3.81 15.73 -2.92
C LEU A 92 3.41 14.59 -1.97
N PRO A 93 2.80 14.88 -0.81
CA PRO A 93 2.25 13.85 0.06
C PRO A 93 1.27 12.96 -0.72
N SER A 94 1.32 11.64 -0.52
CA SER A 94 0.43 10.69 -1.21
C SER A 94 -1.06 10.98 -0.98
N ALA A 95 -1.40 11.66 0.12
CA ALA A 95 -2.77 12.11 0.44
C ALA A 95 -3.27 13.28 -0.44
N SER A 96 -2.39 13.92 -1.21
CA SER A 96 -2.70 15.08 -2.05
C SER A 96 -2.73 14.76 -3.54
N ALA A 97 -2.50 13.50 -3.93
CA ALA A 97 -2.69 13.06 -5.30
C ALA A 97 -4.19 13.09 -5.62
N PRO A 98 -4.65 13.75 -6.70
CA PRO A 98 -6.04 13.62 -7.13
C PRO A 98 -6.32 12.14 -7.40
N GLU A 99 -7.29 11.57 -6.68
CA GLU A 99 -7.76 10.20 -6.89
C GLU A 99 -8.43 10.11 -8.27
N GLU A 100 -7.63 9.94 -9.32
CA GLU A 100 -8.10 9.55 -10.65
C GLU A 100 -8.48 8.06 -10.59
N GLY A 101 -9.73 7.75 -10.21
CA GLY A 101 -10.29 6.41 -10.46
C GLY A 101 -11.07 5.75 -9.33
N GLY A 102 -11.79 6.52 -8.52
CA GLY A 102 -12.76 5.98 -7.55
C GLY A 102 -14.15 5.72 -8.13
N LEU A 103 -14.30 5.32 -9.40
CA LEU A 103 -15.59 4.82 -9.88
C LEU A 103 -15.68 3.34 -9.53
N LEU A 104 -16.34 3.03 -8.41
CA LEU A 104 -16.77 1.67 -8.09
C LEU A 104 -17.44 1.06 -9.33
N SER A 105 -17.08 -0.16 -9.70
CA SER A 105 -17.74 -0.88 -10.80
C SER A 105 -19.26 -0.84 -10.62
N PRO A 106 -20.07 -0.66 -11.68
CA PRO A 106 -21.54 -0.56 -11.57
C PRO A 106 -22.18 -1.74 -10.81
N ALA A 107 -21.52 -2.90 -10.82
CA ALA A 107 -21.93 -4.09 -10.05
C ALA A 107 -21.90 -3.89 -8.52
N TYR A 108 -21.17 -2.90 -8.02
CA TYR A 108 -21.09 -2.54 -6.60
C TYR A 108 -22.09 -1.43 -6.20
N THR A 109 -22.67 -0.75 -7.18
CA THR A 109 -23.76 0.22 -6.99
C THR A 109 -25.15 -0.39 -7.17
N GLU A 110 -25.22 -1.63 -7.65
CA GLU A 110 -26.47 -2.37 -7.79
C GLU A 110 -26.98 -2.82 -6.41
N THR A 111 -28.27 -2.63 -6.15
CA THR A 111 -28.85 -3.09 -4.89
C THR A 111 -29.08 -4.60 -4.94
N LEU A 112 -28.94 -5.28 -3.79
CA LEU A 112 -29.24 -6.71 -3.66
C LEU A 112 -30.66 -7.06 -4.14
N GLY A 113 -31.60 -6.13 -4.05
CA GLY A 113 -32.97 -6.28 -4.55
C GLY A 113 -33.06 -6.29 -6.08
N ASP A 114 -32.31 -5.42 -6.76
CA ASP A 114 -32.29 -5.36 -8.22
C ASP A 114 -31.69 -6.63 -8.84
N TRP A 115 -30.64 -7.17 -8.22
CA TRP A 115 -30.10 -8.47 -8.62
C TRP A 115 -31.10 -9.60 -8.39
N LEU A 116 -31.77 -9.62 -7.24
CA LEU A 116 -32.71 -10.69 -6.87
C LEU A 116 -33.93 -10.72 -7.79
N THR A 117 -34.47 -9.54 -8.15
CA THR A 117 -35.60 -9.43 -9.08
C THR A 117 -35.23 -9.87 -10.49
N ARG A 118 -34.00 -9.60 -10.95
CA ARG A 118 -33.49 -10.14 -12.23
C ARG A 118 -33.37 -11.66 -12.21
N LEU A 119 -32.88 -12.23 -11.11
CA LEU A 119 -32.73 -13.67 -10.96
C LEU A 119 -34.10 -14.39 -10.97
N LEU A 120 -35.09 -13.80 -10.30
CA LEU A 120 -36.45 -14.36 -10.23
C LEU A 120 -37.25 -14.11 -11.52
N GLY A 121 -37.12 -12.93 -12.13
CA GLY A 121 -37.76 -12.59 -13.40
C GLY A 121 -37.14 -13.29 -14.62
N GLY A 122 -35.89 -13.73 -14.53
CA GLY A 122 -35.23 -14.52 -15.57
C GLY A 122 -35.76 -15.96 -15.71
N VAL A 123 -36.53 -16.46 -14.74
CA VAL A 123 -37.13 -17.81 -14.79
C VAL A 123 -38.44 -17.85 -15.61
N GLU A 124 -39.04 -16.70 -15.93
CA GLU A 124 -40.31 -16.60 -16.67
C GLU A 124 -40.16 -16.39 -18.19
N ALA A 125 -38.92 -16.31 -18.70
CA ALA A 125 -38.65 -16.19 -20.14
C ALA A 125 -38.21 -17.54 -20.75
N ALA A 126 -39.14 -18.49 -20.79
CA ALA A 126 -39.11 -19.60 -21.75
C ALA A 126 -40.56 -19.84 -22.24
N PRO A 127 -40.87 -19.39 -23.46
CA PRO A 127 -41.17 -20.33 -24.54
C PRO A 127 -40.11 -20.36 -25.64
#